data_AF-A0A8H3CP96-F1
#
_entry.id   AF-A0A8H3CP96-F1
#
_cell.length_a   1.000
_cell.length_b   1.000
_cell.length_c   1.000
_cell.angle_alpha   90.00
_cell.angle_beta   90.00
_cell.angle_gamma   90.00
#
_symmetry.space_group_name_H-M   'P 1'
#
loop_
_entity.id
_entity.type
_entity.pdbx_description
1 polymer ?
#
loop_
_entity_poly.entity_id
_entity_poly.type
_entity_poly.pdbx_seq_one_letter_code
_entity_poly.pdbx_strand_id
1 'polypeptide(L)'
;MRRNYLGRVAIPNKDVWSIDATILNHSTGSYLVYSAYDATVFQSDQCLYIAKLSSPTTVGNASKLSCPTNSWEKIVTGVNEGPRLPCIMVGVHGSFVSIATILSGCPGLNFVPDSASHCSGTGYSLGRLELTGSDPLSMSSWTKYNAGPIFQAANGNYAVGHNGFFTAPSGNVYNVYHASPSSAVTCDGNRRTMVQAVDWNSDGTPNLGTPRPLSENIPEPA
;
A
#
# COMPACT_ATOMS: atom_id res chain seq x y z
N MET A 1 -27.13 0.14 12.12
CA MET A 1 -26.63 -1.04 11.37
C MET A 1 -25.83 -1.91 12.32
N ARG A 2 -26.26 -3.16 12.63
CA ARG A 2 -25.47 -4.06 13.50
C ARG A 2 -24.32 -4.65 12.67
N ARG A 3 -23.08 -4.52 13.16
CA ARG A 3 -21.91 -5.20 12.59
C ARG A 3 -21.76 -6.54 13.30
N ASN A 4 -21.89 -7.63 12.57
CA ASN A 4 -21.62 -8.97 13.09
C ASN A 4 -20.16 -9.34 12.78
N TYR A 5 -19.44 -9.88 13.76
CA TYR A 5 -18.12 -10.47 13.51
C TYR A 5 -18.32 -11.83 12.85
N LEU A 6 -17.83 -11.97 11.61
CA LEU A 6 -18.00 -13.18 10.79
C LEU A 6 -16.86 -14.20 10.95
N GLY A 7 -15.87 -13.92 11.80
CA GLY A 7 -14.72 -14.79 12.02
C GLY A 7 -13.53 -14.50 11.10
N ARG A 8 -12.62 -15.47 11.05
CA ARG A 8 -11.36 -15.42 10.30
C ARG A 8 -11.60 -15.71 8.82
N VAL A 9 -10.97 -14.94 7.93
CA VAL A 9 -10.80 -15.33 6.52
C VAL A 9 -9.63 -16.30 6.44
N ALA A 10 -9.92 -17.58 6.15
CA ALA A 10 -8.89 -18.60 5.94
C ALA A 10 -8.42 -18.60 4.48
N ILE A 11 -7.12 -18.79 4.25
CA ILE A 11 -6.51 -18.68 2.91
C ILE A 11 -5.93 -20.05 2.52
N PRO A 12 -6.54 -20.82 1.60
CA PRO A 12 -6.33 -22.27 1.51
C PRO A 12 -4.88 -22.75 1.35
N ASN A 13 -4.03 -21.98 0.67
CA ASN A 13 -2.61 -22.30 0.44
C ASN A 13 -1.64 -21.33 1.17
N LYS A 14 -2.16 -20.41 2.00
CA LYS A 14 -1.35 -19.37 2.66
C LYS A 14 -1.93 -18.96 4.03
N ASP A 15 -2.37 -19.96 4.80
CA ASP A 15 -3.04 -19.78 6.09
C ASP A 15 -2.05 -19.51 7.25
N VAL A 16 -1.17 -18.52 7.08
CA VAL A 16 -0.11 -18.14 8.03
C VAL A 16 -0.37 -16.77 8.67
N TRP A 17 0.54 -16.30 9.53
CA TRP A 17 0.47 -14.93 10.07
C TRP A 17 0.40 -13.92 8.92
N SER A 18 -0.61 -13.06 9.00
CA SER A 18 -1.00 -12.13 7.94
C SER A 18 -1.70 -10.91 8.53
N ILE A 19 -1.47 -9.75 7.93
CA ILE A 19 -1.99 -8.45 8.35
C ILE A 19 -2.34 -7.57 7.14
N ASP A 20 -2.86 -6.38 7.42
CA ASP A 20 -3.00 -5.27 6.47
C ASP A 20 -3.81 -5.61 5.22
N ALA A 21 -4.88 -6.37 5.43
CA ALA A 21 -5.79 -6.80 4.39
C ALA A 21 -6.60 -5.64 3.79
N THR A 22 -6.72 -5.63 2.48
CA THR A 22 -7.31 -4.56 1.68
C THR A 22 -7.93 -5.14 0.39
N ILE A 23 -8.79 -4.39 -0.30
CA ILE A 23 -9.64 -4.93 -1.38
C ILE A 23 -9.33 -4.27 -2.73
N LEU A 24 -8.49 -4.94 -3.53
CA LEU A 24 -8.43 -4.71 -4.97
C LEU A 24 -9.76 -5.18 -5.57
N ASN A 25 -10.30 -4.43 -6.53
CA ASN A 25 -11.28 -5.02 -7.43
C ASN A 25 -10.94 -4.58 -8.84
N HIS A 26 -11.26 -5.45 -9.77
CA HIS A 26 -10.79 -5.45 -11.14
C HIS A 26 -11.95 -5.89 -12.03
N SER A 27 -11.82 -5.74 -13.36
CA SER A 27 -12.84 -6.18 -14.32
C SER A 27 -13.19 -7.67 -14.19
N THR A 28 -12.27 -8.48 -13.65
CA THR A 28 -12.41 -9.93 -13.43
C THR A 28 -12.96 -10.30 -12.04
N GLY A 29 -13.22 -9.34 -11.15
CA GLY A 29 -13.79 -9.54 -9.81
C GLY A 29 -13.04 -8.82 -8.67
N SER A 30 -13.41 -9.12 -7.43
CA SER A 30 -12.76 -8.59 -6.23
C SER A 30 -11.65 -9.52 -5.73
N TYR A 31 -10.63 -8.95 -5.11
CA TYR A 31 -9.41 -9.60 -4.67
C TYR A 31 -8.97 -9.05 -3.31
N LEU A 32 -8.65 -9.95 -2.38
CA LEU A 32 -8.00 -9.62 -1.12
C LEU A 32 -6.50 -9.45 -1.39
N VAL A 33 -5.95 -8.27 -1.20
CA VAL A 33 -4.50 -8.03 -1.16
C VAL A 33 -4.10 -7.85 0.30
N TYR A 34 -3.03 -8.48 0.74
CA TYR A 34 -2.63 -8.53 2.14
C TYR A 34 -1.13 -8.83 2.28
N SER A 35 -0.60 -8.61 3.48
CA SER A 35 0.79 -8.94 3.83
C SER A 35 0.85 -10.22 4.67
N ALA A 36 1.85 -11.07 4.44
CA ALA A 36 2.05 -12.32 5.19
C ALA A 36 3.50 -12.81 5.17
N TYR A 37 3.90 -13.57 6.19
CA TYR A 37 5.22 -14.24 6.20
C TYR A 37 5.38 -15.23 5.05
N ASP A 38 6.55 -15.27 4.41
CA ASP A 38 6.81 -16.17 3.29
C ASP A 38 6.88 -17.65 3.71
N ALA A 39 7.56 -17.93 4.82
CA ALA A 39 7.58 -19.25 5.43
C ALA A 39 6.62 -19.33 6.62
N THR A 40 6.38 -20.55 7.10
CA THR A 40 5.71 -20.79 8.40
C THR A 40 6.59 -20.42 9.60
N VAL A 41 7.87 -20.10 9.35
CA VAL A 41 8.82 -19.67 10.37
C VAL A 41 8.55 -18.21 10.77
N PHE A 42 8.47 -17.98 12.09
CA PHE A 42 8.29 -16.67 12.69
C PHE A 42 9.42 -15.69 12.26
N GLN A 43 9.05 -14.48 11.85
CA GLN A 43 9.97 -13.47 11.30
C GLN A 43 10.73 -13.90 10.03
N SER A 44 10.16 -14.77 9.20
CA SER A 44 10.59 -14.87 7.80
C SER A 44 10.15 -13.62 7.00
N ASP A 45 10.78 -13.38 5.85
CA ASP A 45 10.48 -12.23 4.98
C ASP A 45 8.96 -12.06 4.80
N GLN A 46 8.46 -10.86 5.12
CA GLN A 46 7.06 -10.51 5.02
C GLN A 46 6.76 -9.98 3.62
N CYS A 47 5.83 -10.62 2.91
CA CYS A 47 5.59 -10.43 1.48
C CYS A 47 4.12 -10.07 1.21
N LEU A 48 3.87 -9.42 0.07
CA LEU A 48 2.52 -9.16 -0.43
C LEU A 48 1.95 -10.38 -1.15
N TYR A 49 0.68 -10.64 -0.90
CA TYR A 49 -0.11 -11.69 -1.53
C TYR A 49 -1.45 -11.15 -2.03
N ILE A 50 -2.02 -11.83 -3.01
CA ILE A 50 -3.36 -11.58 -3.55
C ILE A 50 -4.15 -12.88 -3.63
N ALA A 51 -5.43 -12.87 -3.22
CA ALA A 51 -6.34 -13.98 -3.38
C ALA A 51 -7.69 -13.50 -3.93
N LYS A 52 -8.30 -14.22 -4.88
CA LYS A 52 -9.61 -13.83 -5.43
C LYS A 52 -10.72 -14.06 -4.41
N LEU A 53 -11.57 -13.06 -4.18
CA LEU A 53 -12.73 -13.16 -3.29
C LEU A 53 -13.90 -13.85 -4.03
N SER A 54 -14.52 -14.83 -3.38
CA SER A 54 -15.81 -15.41 -3.76
C SER A 54 -16.96 -14.84 -2.90
N SER A 55 -16.64 -14.29 -1.74
CA SER A 55 -17.54 -13.51 -0.87
C SER A 55 -16.71 -12.47 -0.10
N PRO A 56 -17.33 -11.51 0.62
CA PRO A 56 -16.59 -10.58 1.50
C PRO A 56 -15.73 -11.25 2.58
N THR A 57 -15.92 -12.55 2.85
CA THR A 57 -15.20 -13.32 3.88
C THR A 57 -14.63 -14.64 3.38
N THR A 58 -14.54 -14.85 2.06
CA THR A 58 -14.09 -16.12 1.47
C THR A 58 -13.21 -15.86 0.25
N VAL A 59 -12.04 -16.48 0.22
CA VAL A 59 -11.05 -16.37 -0.86
C VAL A 59 -10.68 -17.73 -1.45
N GLY A 60 -10.23 -17.73 -2.69
CA GLY A 60 -9.50 -18.84 -3.30
C GLY A 60 -8.03 -18.88 -2.87
N ASN A 61 -7.22 -19.64 -3.60
CA ASN A 61 -5.76 -19.65 -3.41
C ASN A 61 -5.16 -18.25 -3.59
N ALA A 62 -4.13 -17.97 -2.80
CA ALA A 62 -3.31 -16.78 -2.89
C ALA A 62 -2.10 -16.97 -3.82
N SER A 63 -1.77 -15.92 -4.57
CA SER A 63 -0.52 -15.75 -5.29
C SER A 63 0.38 -14.75 -4.56
N LYS A 64 1.69 -15.00 -4.56
CA LYS A 64 2.69 -14.02 -4.11
C LYS A 64 2.80 -12.90 -5.16
N LEU A 65 2.83 -11.64 -4.73
CA LEU A 65 3.02 -10.48 -5.59
C LEU A 65 4.42 -9.88 -5.49
N SER A 66 4.90 -9.69 -4.26
CA SER A 66 6.19 -9.09 -3.98
C SER A 66 6.74 -9.59 -2.66
N CYS A 67 8.06 -9.76 -2.62
CA CYS A 67 8.82 -9.91 -1.39
C CYS A 67 9.90 -8.82 -1.35
N PRO A 68 10.41 -8.46 -0.16
CA PRO A 68 11.52 -7.54 -0.01
C PRO A 68 12.75 -8.07 -0.78
N THR A 69 13.25 -7.29 -1.73
CA THR A 69 14.39 -7.66 -2.60
C THR A 69 15.47 -6.60 -2.59
N ASN A 70 15.09 -5.34 -2.50
CA ASN A 70 16.00 -4.20 -2.43
C ASN A 70 16.53 -4.01 -1.00
N SER A 71 17.70 -3.39 -0.85
CA SER A 71 18.33 -3.15 0.46
C SER A 71 17.49 -2.24 1.36
N TRP A 72 16.78 -1.25 0.80
CA TRP A 72 15.89 -0.35 1.53
C TRP A 72 14.61 -1.04 2.06
N GLU A 73 14.28 -2.24 1.55
CA GLU A 73 13.14 -3.04 2.03
C GLU A 73 13.51 -3.97 3.21
N LYS A 74 14.79 -4.01 3.60
CA LYS A 74 15.37 -4.99 4.53
C LYS A 74 16.06 -4.34 5.74
N ILE A 75 15.71 -3.11 6.09
CA ILE A 75 16.27 -2.43 7.27
C ILE A 75 15.58 -3.02 8.52
N VAL A 76 16.39 -3.50 9.47
CA VAL A 76 16.00 -4.37 10.60
C VAL A 76 15.52 -5.76 10.16
N THR A 77 14.51 -5.87 9.29
CA THR A 77 14.07 -7.14 8.69
C THR A 77 13.42 -6.90 7.32
N GLY A 78 13.28 -7.96 6.53
CA GLY A 78 12.62 -7.90 5.22
C GLY A 78 11.11 -7.78 5.35
N VAL A 79 10.55 -6.63 4.94
CA VAL A 79 9.11 -6.37 4.99
C VAL A 79 8.60 -5.74 3.70
N ASN A 80 7.48 -6.25 3.21
CA ASN A 80 6.50 -5.54 2.38
C ASN A 80 5.12 -5.69 3.07
N GLU A 81 4.60 -4.61 3.65
CA GLU A 81 3.36 -4.58 4.43
C GLU A 81 2.49 -3.36 4.11
N GLY A 82 1.41 -3.14 4.87
CA GLY A 82 0.51 -2.00 4.66
C GLY A 82 0.06 -1.79 3.21
N PRO A 83 -0.24 -2.83 2.38
CA PRO A 83 -0.68 -2.61 1.03
C PRO A 83 -1.95 -1.76 1.07
N ARG A 84 -1.87 -0.56 0.51
CA ARG A 84 -3.05 0.30 0.42
C ARG A 84 -3.20 0.85 -0.99
N LEU A 85 -4.30 1.55 -1.16
CA LEU A 85 -5.10 1.45 -2.35
C LEU A 85 -5.87 2.82 -2.47
N PRO A 86 -5.72 3.58 -3.60
CA PRO A 86 -6.50 4.80 -3.96
C PRO A 86 -7.75 4.60 -4.83
N CYS A 87 -8.72 5.49 -4.68
CA CYS A 87 -9.76 5.71 -5.70
C CYS A 87 -9.19 6.38 -6.97
N ILE A 88 -9.80 6.10 -8.12
CA ILE A 88 -9.23 6.39 -9.45
C ILE A 88 -9.35 7.86 -9.88
N MET A 89 -8.31 8.36 -10.57
CA MET A 89 -8.31 9.59 -11.39
C MET A 89 -8.27 9.22 -12.89
N VAL A 90 -8.96 9.98 -13.75
CA VAL A 90 -8.92 9.80 -15.21
C VAL A 90 -7.86 10.71 -15.84
N GLY A 91 -6.95 10.16 -16.67
CA GLY A 91 -5.81 10.92 -17.20
C GLY A 91 -5.34 10.52 -18.61
N VAL A 92 -6.25 10.46 -19.59
CA VAL A 92 -6.07 10.47 -21.07
C VAL A 92 -5.03 9.59 -21.81
N HIS A 93 -3.95 9.08 -21.21
CA HIS A 93 -2.89 8.35 -21.94
C HIS A 93 -2.73 6.90 -21.44
N GLY A 94 -3.16 5.93 -22.27
CA GLY A 94 -2.72 4.52 -22.30
C GLY A 94 -2.41 3.77 -20.99
N SER A 95 -3.42 3.18 -20.36
CA SER A 95 -3.34 2.01 -19.46
C SER A 95 -2.11 1.89 -18.53
N PHE A 96 -2.04 2.73 -17.48
CA PHE A 96 -1.06 2.62 -16.39
C PHE A 96 -1.68 2.04 -15.12
N VAL A 97 -0.90 1.21 -14.40
CA VAL A 97 -1.44 0.34 -13.35
C VAL A 97 -0.36 -0.01 -12.31
N SER A 98 0.11 0.92 -11.45
CA SER A 98 0.53 0.41 -10.13
C SER A 98 -0.68 -0.26 -9.42
N ILE A 99 -0.57 -1.05 -8.35
CA ILE A 99 -1.68 -1.98 -7.99
C ILE A 99 -3.09 -1.41 -7.87
N ALA A 100 -3.22 -0.18 -7.39
CA ALA A 100 -4.03 -0.05 -6.20
C ALA A 100 -5.24 0.88 -6.28
N THR A 101 -6.12 0.70 -5.30
CA THR A 101 -7.57 0.76 -5.47
C THR A 101 -8.44 1.39 -4.34
N ILE A 102 -9.66 1.72 -4.67
CA ILE A 102 -10.80 0.94 -4.18
C ILE A 102 -11.87 1.14 -5.25
N LEU A 103 -12.78 0.17 -5.41
CA LEU A 103 -13.94 0.36 -6.27
C LEU A 103 -14.95 1.31 -5.60
N SER A 104 -15.77 2.04 -6.33
CA SER A 104 -16.15 1.91 -7.74
C SER A 104 -16.76 3.24 -8.20
N GLY A 105 -16.45 3.69 -9.41
CA GLY A 105 -17.08 4.91 -9.97
C GLY A 105 -16.23 5.70 -10.96
N CYS A 106 -14.93 5.45 -11.05
CA CYS A 106 -13.99 6.24 -11.85
C CYS A 106 -13.08 5.33 -12.74
N PRO A 107 -12.76 5.70 -13.99
CA PRO A 107 -11.87 4.91 -14.87
C PRO A 107 -10.43 5.48 -15.03
N GLY A 108 -9.42 4.62 -15.22
CA GLY A 108 -8.17 5.03 -15.91
C GLY A 108 -6.82 4.92 -15.19
N LEU A 109 -6.76 4.55 -13.91
CA LEU A 109 -5.51 4.25 -13.20
C LEU A 109 -5.75 3.11 -12.23
N ASN A 110 -4.68 2.50 -11.73
CA ASN A 110 -4.61 2.04 -10.34
C ASN A 110 -3.20 2.43 -9.86
N PHE A 111 -2.95 2.79 -8.58
CA PHE A 111 -1.59 3.18 -8.15
C PHE A 111 -1.20 2.86 -6.69
N VAL A 112 -0.18 2.00 -6.47
CA VAL A 112 0.16 1.42 -5.16
C VAL A 112 1.23 2.13 -4.34
N PRO A 113 1.11 1.88 -3.03
CA PRO A 113 2.17 1.76 -2.03
C PRO A 113 2.06 0.49 -1.14
N ASP A 114 3.19 -0.14 -0.89
CA ASP A 114 3.44 -0.95 0.31
C ASP A 114 4.41 -0.20 1.23
N SER A 115 4.46 -0.58 2.49
CA SER A 115 5.45 -0.11 3.45
C SER A 115 6.54 -1.16 3.59
N ALA A 116 7.80 -0.74 3.60
CA ALA A 116 8.92 -1.66 3.68
C ALA A 116 9.82 -1.39 4.88
N SER A 117 10.61 -2.39 5.30
CA SER A 117 11.32 -2.45 6.59
C SER A 117 10.40 -2.51 7.83
N HIS A 118 10.96 -2.80 9.01
CA HIS A 118 10.19 -2.95 10.27
C HIS A 118 9.63 -1.60 10.79
N CYS A 119 8.61 -1.65 11.65
CA CYS A 119 8.05 -0.46 12.32
C CYS A 119 9.00 0.24 13.32
N SER A 120 10.23 -0.26 13.48
CA SER A 120 11.30 0.35 14.27
C SER A 120 12.56 0.55 13.44
N GLY A 121 13.34 1.57 13.78
CA GLY A 121 14.45 2.04 12.96
C GLY A 121 14.01 2.97 11.82
N THR A 122 14.97 3.43 11.03
CA THR A 122 14.79 4.56 10.10
C THR A 122 14.35 4.17 8.69
N GLY A 123 14.08 2.87 8.43
CA GLY A 123 13.85 2.34 7.09
C GLY A 123 12.41 2.42 6.56
N TYR A 124 11.43 2.67 7.43
CA TYR A 124 10.02 2.63 7.03
C TYR A 124 9.71 3.72 5.99
N SER A 125 9.33 3.24 4.80
CA SER A 125 9.21 4.01 3.56
C SER A 125 8.24 3.30 2.61
N LEU A 126 7.74 4.00 1.59
CA LEU A 126 6.78 3.46 0.63
C LEU A 126 7.44 2.94 -0.65
N GLY A 127 7.09 1.72 -1.06
CA GLY A 127 7.43 1.13 -2.35
C GLY A 127 6.37 1.36 -3.43
N ARG A 128 6.57 0.78 -4.62
CA ARG A 128 5.63 0.80 -5.75
C ARG A 128 5.72 -0.48 -6.59
N LEU A 129 4.57 -1.06 -6.94
CA LEU A 129 4.39 -2.35 -7.61
C LEU A 129 3.20 -2.30 -8.60
N GLU A 130 3.31 -2.89 -9.79
CA GLU A 130 2.52 -2.47 -10.97
C GLU A 130 1.99 -3.55 -11.94
N LEU A 131 0.66 -3.77 -11.92
CA LEU A 131 -0.14 -4.65 -12.79
C LEU A 131 -0.13 -4.19 -14.27
N THR A 132 1.04 -4.19 -14.90
CA THR A 132 1.19 -3.97 -16.35
C THR A 132 0.54 -5.07 -17.20
N GLY A 133 0.26 -6.25 -16.62
CA GLY A 133 -0.49 -7.34 -17.24
C GLY A 133 -2.00 -7.32 -16.98
N SER A 134 -2.70 -8.36 -17.45
CA SER A 134 -4.18 -8.44 -17.38
C SER A 134 -4.72 -9.38 -16.29
N ASP A 135 -3.89 -10.22 -15.68
CA ASP A 135 -4.31 -11.14 -14.61
C ASP A 135 -3.70 -10.72 -13.26
N PRO A 136 -4.51 -10.20 -12.33
CA PRO A 136 -4.05 -9.89 -10.97
C PRO A 136 -3.44 -11.07 -10.23
N LEU A 137 -3.81 -12.33 -10.52
CA LEU A 137 -3.26 -13.49 -9.81
C LEU A 137 -1.89 -13.94 -10.33
N SER A 138 -1.42 -13.44 -11.48
CA SER A 138 -0.10 -13.79 -12.00
C SER A 138 0.94 -12.77 -11.55
N MET A 139 1.99 -13.21 -10.84
CA MET A 139 3.12 -12.36 -10.45
C MET A 139 3.76 -11.64 -11.64
N SER A 140 3.84 -12.30 -12.82
CA SER A 140 4.40 -11.70 -14.03
C SER A 140 3.60 -10.53 -14.59
N SER A 141 2.34 -10.37 -14.16
CA SER A 141 1.58 -9.19 -14.48
C SER A 141 2.05 -7.97 -13.68
N TRP A 142 2.85 -8.13 -12.61
CA TRP A 142 3.24 -7.07 -11.69
C TRP A 142 4.72 -6.66 -11.81
N THR A 143 4.98 -5.36 -11.82
CA THR A 143 6.30 -4.75 -12.04
C THR A 143 6.70 -3.94 -10.80
N LYS A 144 7.78 -4.32 -10.10
CA LYS A 144 8.28 -3.52 -8.95
C LYS A 144 9.11 -2.33 -9.45
N TYR A 145 8.88 -1.15 -8.88
CA TYR A 145 9.76 0.00 -9.04
C TYR A 145 10.99 -0.18 -8.13
N ASN A 146 12.17 -0.40 -8.74
CA ASN A 146 13.38 -0.75 -8.00
C ASN A 146 14.39 0.40 -7.84
N ALA A 147 14.12 1.60 -8.35
CA ALA A 147 15.06 2.72 -8.28
C ALA A 147 15.16 3.37 -6.87
N GLY A 148 14.22 3.07 -5.98
CA GLY A 148 14.19 3.57 -4.60
C GLY A 148 12.76 3.63 -4.04
N PRO A 149 12.58 4.03 -2.77
CA PRO A 149 11.26 4.32 -2.23
C PRO A 149 10.64 5.55 -2.91
N ILE A 150 9.32 5.53 -3.12
CA ILE A 150 8.56 6.66 -3.68
C ILE A 150 8.17 7.71 -2.61
N PHE A 151 8.34 7.36 -1.33
CA PHE A 151 8.12 8.26 -0.20
C PHE A 151 8.96 7.79 0.99
N GLN A 152 9.70 8.69 1.63
CA GLN A 152 10.62 8.37 2.72
C GLN A 152 10.73 9.53 3.72
N ALA A 153 11.39 9.30 4.85
CA ALA A 153 11.56 10.26 5.93
C ALA A 153 12.13 11.62 5.46
N ALA A 154 11.52 12.72 5.90
CA ALA A 154 11.97 14.10 5.64
C ALA A 154 11.36 15.07 6.65
N ASN A 155 11.93 16.28 6.76
CA ASN A 155 11.33 17.42 7.49
C ASN A 155 10.90 17.12 8.95
N GLY A 156 11.70 16.31 9.66
CA GLY A 156 11.41 15.89 11.04
C GLY A 156 10.37 14.76 11.18
N ASN A 157 9.87 14.24 10.06
CA ASN A 157 8.99 13.06 10.01
C ASN A 157 9.81 11.83 9.63
N TYR A 158 9.79 10.83 10.49
CA TYR A 158 10.50 9.56 10.35
C TYR A 158 9.52 8.40 10.20
N ALA A 159 10.01 7.28 9.67
CA ALA A 159 9.25 6.06 9.48
C ALA A 159 7.85 6.32 8.86
N VAL A 160 7.86 6.80 7.61
CA VAL A 160 6.64 7.24 6.94
C VAL A 160 6.05 6.08 6.13
N GLY A 161 4.78 5.77 6.37
CA GLY A 161 4.17 4.63 5.68
C GLY A 161 2.76 4.30 6.14
N HIS A 162 2.38 3.04 5.89
CA HIS A 162 1.04 2.46 5.93
C HIS A 162 0.01 3.52 5.52
N ASN A 163 0.21 4.05 4.33
CA ASN A 163 -0.57 5.17 3.85
C ASN A 163 -1.89 4.69 3.26
N GLY A 164 -2.65 5.61 2.70
CA GLY A 164 -3.71 5.38 1.76
C GLY A 164 -4.04 6.67 1.06
N PHE A 165 -5.11 6.66 0.29
CA PHE A 165 -5.53 7.85 -0.43
C PHE A 165 -7.03 8.06 -0.33
N PHE A 166 -7.41 9.31 -0.45
CA PHE A 166 -8.80 9.74 -0.61
C PHE A 166 -8.87 10.88 -1.62
N THR A 167 -10.03 11.04 -2.23
CA THR A 167 -10.35 12.15 -3.12
C THR A 167 -11.17 13.16 -2.34
N ALA A 168 -10.75 14.42 -2.34
CA ALA A 168 -11.49 15.52 -1.74
C ALA A 168 -12.63 15.99 -2.68
N PRO A 169 -13.62 16.77 -2.19
CA PRO A 169 -14.77 17.19 -3.01
C PRO A 169 -14.40 17.93 -4.32
N SER A 170 -13.27 18.64 -4.37
CA SER A 170 -12.73 19.27 -5.58
C SER A 170 -12.23 18.30 -6.66
N GLY A 171 -12.08 17.02 -6.34
CA GLY A 171 -11.41 16.02 -7.17
C GLY A 171 -9.92 15.85 -6.90
N ASN A 172 -9.31 16.69 -6.05
CA ASN A 172 -7.90 16.53 -5.67
C ASN A 172 -7.67 15.24 -4.87
N VAL A 173 -6.58 14.52 -5.16
CA VAL A 173 -6.18 13.32 -4.42
C VAL A 173 -5.21 13.68 -3.31
N TYR A 174 -5.42 13.09 -2.13
CA TYR A 174 -4.60 13.26 -0.96
C TYR A 174 -4.03 11.93 -0.50
N ASN A 175 -2.74 11.93 -0.15
CA ASN A 175 -2.04 10.87 0.55
C ASN A 175 -2.25 11.04 2.06
N VAL A 176 -2.93 10.09 2.70
CA VAL A 176 -3.01 9.99 4.16
C VAL A 176 -2.02 8.93 4.63
N TYR A 177 -1.11 9.26 5.55
CA TYR A 177 -0.04 8.35 5.98
C TYR A 177 0.24 8.51 7.46
N HIS A 178 1.03 7.62 8.07
CA HIS A 178 1.55 7.86 9.41
C HIS A 178 3.01 8.30 9.38
N ALA A 179 3.42 9.07 10.38
CA ALA A 179 4.82 9.44 10.61
C ALA A 179 5.16 9.51 12.10
N SER A 180 6.40 9.15 12.46
CA SER A 180 6.99 9.42 13.76
C SER A 180 7.58 10.84 13.81
N PRO A 181 7.30 11.65 14.85
CA PRO A 181 7.99 12.92 15.10
C PRO A 181 9.41 12.74 15.69
N SER A 182 9.82 11.49 15.96
CA SER A 182 11.09 11.14 16.59
C SER A 182 11.94 10.26 15.69
N SER A 183 13.24 10.54 15.62
CA SER A 183 14.24 9.72 14.92
C SER A 183 14.53 8.39 15.64
N ALA A 184 14.26 8.33 16.95
CA ALA A 184 14.25 7.09 17.73
C ALA A 184 12.95 6.32 17.45
N VAL A 185 12.76 5.88 16.20
CA VAL A 185 11.57 5.16 15.76
C VAL A 185 11.48 3.82 16.50
N THR A 186 10.50 3.71 17.37
CA THR A 186 10.06 2.47 18.00
C THR A 186 8.57 2.29 17.77
N CYS A 187 8.06 1.08 17.89
CA CYS A 187 6.63 0.79 17.67
C CYS A 187 5.80 1.17 18.93
N ASP A 188 6.02 2.37 19.45
CA ASP A 188 5.58 2.89 20.76
C ASP A 188 4.20 3.57 20.76
N GLY A 189 3.62 3.78 19.59
CA GLY A 189 2.34 4.48 19.42
C GLY A 189 2.44 5.99 19.21
N ASN A 190 3.64 6.58 19.16
CA ASN A 190 3.84 8.02 18.93
C ASN A 190 3.67 8.46 17.47
N ARG A 191 3.35 7.52 16.56
CA ARG A 191 3.09 7.79 15.14
C ARG A 191 1.79 8.58 14.97
N ARG A 192 1.85 9.68 14.22
CA ARG A 192 0.72 10.58 13.95
C ARG A 192 0.20 10.36 12.54
N THR A 193 -1.12 10.49 12.35
CA THR A 193 -1.72 10.56 11.02
C THR A 193 -1.41 11.92 10.39
N MET A 194 -0.97 11.90 9.14
CA MET A 194 -0.56 13.02 8.31
C MET A 194 -1.34 12.98 6.99
N VAL A 195 -1.54 14.13 6.37
CA VAL A 195 -2.24 14.27 5.08
C VAL A 195 -1.48 15.27 4.21
N GLN A 196 -1.29 14.97 2.93
CA GLN A 196 -0.83 15.94 1.94
C GLN A 196 -1.38 15.64 0.54
N ALA A 197 -1.53 16.67 -0.30
CA ALA A 197 -1.96 16.50 -1.69
C ALA A 197 -0.97 15.64 -2.49
N VAL A 198 -1.47 14.95 -3.51
CA VAL A 198 -0.70 14.15 -4.47
C VAL A 198 -0.59 14.92 -5.77
N ASP A 199 0.64 15.27 -6.14
CA ASP A 199 0.97 15.78 -7.47
C ASP A 199 1.13 14.60 -8.46
N TRP A 200 1.27 14.89 -9.74
CA TRP A 200 1.38 13.86 -10.79
C TRP A 200 2.61 14.11 -11.66
N ASN A 201 3.36 13.04 -11.93
CA ASN A 201 4.47 13.05 -12.87
C ASN A 201 3.95 13.09 -14.32
N SER A 202 4.80 13.49 -15.26
CA SER A 202 4.45 13.54 -16.68
C SER A 202 4.14 12.17 -17.32
N ASP A 203 4.53 11.08 -16.66
CA ASP A 203 4.21 9.69 -17.04
C ASP A 203 2.89 9.18 -16.42
N GLY A 204 2.15 10.04 -15.71
CA GLY A 204 0.90 9.68 -15.03
C GLY A 204 1.07 8.96 -13.68
N THR A 205 2.31 8.75 -13.21
CA THR A 205 2.56 8.15 -11.89
C THR A 205 2.40 9.20 -10.77
N PRO A 206 1.96 8.82 -9.56
CA PRO A 206 1.76 9.76 -8.46
C PRO A 206 3.12 10.27 -7.94
N ASN A 207 3.20 11.58 -7.75
CA ASN A 207 4.28 12.24 -7.06
C ASN A 207 3.82 12.57 -5.63
N LEU A 208 4.32 11.82 -4.66
CA LEU A 208 4.00 12.01 -3.25
C LEU A 208 4.81 13.15 -2.61
N GLY A 209 5.82 13.67 -3.31
CA GLY A 209 6.75 14.67 -2.80
C GLY A 209 7.57 14.15 -1.61
N THR A 210 7.76 14.99 -0.60
CA THR A 210 8.35 14.61 0.69
C THR A 210 7.36 14.91 1.82
N PRO A 211 7.43 14.20 2.96
CA PRO A 211 6.59 14.48 4.13
C PRO A 211 6.65 15.96 4.55
N ARG A 212 5.51 16.63 4.66
CA ARG A 212 5.43 18.02 5.14
C ARG A 212 5.76 18.13 6.64
N PRO A 213 6.53 19.14 7.10
CA PRO A 213 6.83 19.32 8.52
C PRO A 213 5.56 19.55 9.35
N LEU A 214 5.54 19.06 10.59
CA LEU A 214 4.40 19.18 11.52
C LEU A 214 3.98 20.63 11.86
N SER A 215 4.84 21.62 11.57
CA SER A 215 4.57 23.04 11.75
C SER A 215 3.88 23.68 10.54
N GLU A 216 3.68 22.96 9.44
CA GLU A 216 3.05 23.49 8.23
C GLU A 216 1.53 23.47 8.35
N ASN A 217 0.91 24.65 8.26
CA ASN A 217 -0.54 24.77 8.18
C ASN A 217 -0.97 24.47 6.74
N ILE A 218 -1.62 23.32 6.54
CA ILE A 218 -2.28 22.97 5.27
C ILE A 218 -3.77 23.39 5.32
N PRO A 219 -4.36 23.85 4.20
CA PRO A 219 -5.80 24.04 4.12
C PRO A 219 -6.53 22.69 4.24
N GLU A 220 -7.80 22.74 4.63
CA GLU A 220 -8.67 21.56 4.59
C GLU A 220 -8.73 20.99 3.16
N PRO A 221 -8.74 19.65 2.98
CA PRO A 221 -9.00 18.99 1.70
C PRO A 221 -10.37 19.36 1.12
N ALA A 222 -10.42 20.45 0.35
CA ALA A 222 -11.59 20.95 -0.37
C ALA A 222 -11.89 20.13 -1.64
#